data_AF-B6T4F8-F1
#
_entry.id   AF-B6T4F8-F1
#
_cell.length_a   1.000
_cell.length_b   1.000
_cell.length_c   1.000
_cell.angle_alpha   90.00
_cell.angle_beta   90.00
_cell.angle_gamma   90.00
#
_symmetry.space_group_name_H-M   'P 1'
#
loop_
_entity.id
_entity.type
_entity.pdbx_description
1 polymer ?
#
loop_
_entity_poly.entity_id
_entity_poly.type
_entity_poly.pdbx_seq_one_letter_code
_entity_poly.pdbx_strand_id
1 'polypeptide(L)' 'MPLHYPRYKKADYEAMPEWRVDCLLREYGLPADGDLDSKRRFAMGAFLWPDQH' A
#
# COMPACT_ATOMS: atom_id res chain seq x y z
N MET A 1 3.04 15.72 -12.19
CA MET A 1 3.76 14.83 -11.25
C MET A 1 2.86 13.63 -11.00
N PRO A 2 3.32 12.36 -11.08
CA PRO A 2 2.43 11.25 -10.80
C PRO A 2 2.12 11.29 -9.31
N LEU A 3 1.00 11.93 -9.00
CA LEU A 3 0.36 11.89 -7.70
C LEU A 3 0.10 10.41 -7.42
N HIS A 4 0.80 9.86 -6.43
CA HIS A 4 0.64 8.48 -5.99
C HIS A 4 -0.70 8.34 -5.27
N TYR A 5 -1.78 8.45 -6.04
CA TYR A 5 -3.10 8.12 -5.57
C TYR A 5 -3.18 6.60 -5.48
N PRO A 6 -3.39 6.03 -4.28
CA PRO A 6 -3.75 4.63 -4.21
C PRO A 6 -5.06 4.47 -4.99
N ARG A 7 -5.04 3.66 -6.05
CA ARG A 7 -6.23 3.27 -6.85
C ARG A 7 -7.31 2.58 -6.01
N TYR A 8 -7.00 2.26 -4.76
CA TYR A 8 -7.74 1.44 -3.83
C TYR A 8 -7.92 2.20 -2.52
N LYS A 9 -8.99 1.94 -1.77
CA LYS A 9 -9.18 2.54 -0.45
C LYS A 9 -8.31 1.83 0.59
N LYS A 10 -8.16 2.44 1.77
CA LYS A 10 -7.44 1.82 2.90
C LYS A 10 -8.04 0.45 3.26
N ALA A 11 -9.37 0.34 3.24
CA ALA A 11 -10.10 -0.91 3.46
C ALA A 11 -9.80 -1.98 2.39
N ASP A 12 -9.62 -1.59 1.12
CA ASP A 12 -9.21 -2.51 0.06
C ASP A 12 -7.79 -3.04 0.27
N TYR A 13 -6.92 -2.24 0.89
CA TYR A 13 -5.58 -2.65 1.28
C TYR A 13 -5.58 -3.62 2.47
N GLU A 14 -6.50 -3.46 3.44
CA GLU A 14 -6.70 -4.44 4.52
C GLU A 14 -7.24 -5.78 3.99
N ALA A 15 -8.12 -5.74 3.00
CA ALA A 15 -8.65 -6.93 2.32
C ALA A 15 -7.71 -7.49 1.23
N MET A 16 -6.64 -6.76 0.87
CA MET A 16 -5.74 -7.15 -0.21
C MET A 16 -4.87 -8.34 0.19
N PRO A 17 -4.83 -9.41 -0.61
CA PRO A 17 -3.92 -10.52 -0.36
C PRO A 17 -2.46 -10.08 -0.50
N GLU A 18 -1.56 -10.79 0.18
CA GLU A 18 -0.13 -10.46 0.27
C GLU A 18 0.53 -10.20 -1.08
N TRP A 19 0.26 -11.07 -2.06
CA TRP A 19 0.83 -10.92 -3.40
C TRP A 19 0.48 -9.58 -4.05
N ARG A 20 -0.69 -9.00 -3.74
CA ARG A 20 -1.08 -7.69 -4.30
C ARG A 20 -0.33 -6.54 -3.61
N VAL A 21 -0.16 -6.63 -2.29
CA VAL A 21 0.60 -5.66 -1.50
C VAL A 21 2.08 -5.71 -1.86
N ASP A 22 2.63 -6.91 -2.07
CA ASP A 22 4.03 -7.12 -2.46
C ASP A 22 4.32 -6.59 -3.88
N CYS A 23 3.42 -6.86 -4.84
CA CYS A 23 3.50 -6.26 -6.17
C CYS A 23 3.47 -4.73 -6.12
N LEU A 24 2.58 -4.15 -5.30
CA LEU A 24 2.51 -2.70 -5.08
C LEU A 24 3.80 -2.17 -4.47
N LEU A 25 4.30 -2.76 -3.39
CA LEU A 25 5.56 -2.31 -2.78
C LEU A 25 6.73 -2.40 -3.77
N ARG A 26 6.84 -3.48 -4.56
CA ARG A 26 7.84 -3.60 -5.63
C ARG A 26 7.68 -2.58 -6.74
N GLU A 27 6.47 -2.30 -7.18
CA GLU A 27 6.21 -1.31 -8.25
C GLU A 27 6.63 0.10 -7.81
N TYR A 28 6.55 0.36 -6.51
CA TYR A 28 6.98 1.60 -5.88
C TYR A 28 8.45 1.56 -5.39
N GLY A 29 9.15 0.44 -5.57
CA GLY A 29 10.53 0.26 -5.11
C GLY A 29 10.68 0.25 -3.57
N LEU A 30 9.60 -0.02 -2.85
CA LEU A 30 9.56 -0.10 -1.39
C LEU A 30 9.94 -1.51 -0.90
N PRO A 31 10.64 -1.62 0.24
CA PRO A 31 10.97 -2.91 0.83
C PRO A 31 9.70 -3.60 1.32
N ALA A 32 9.40 -4.76 0.73
CA ALA A 32 8.32 -5.66 1.13
C ALA A 32 8.86 -6.79 2.02
N ASP A 33 9.70 -6.44 2.99
CA ASP A 33 10.34 -7.41 3.88
C ASP A 33 9.55 -7.53 5.19
N GLY A 34 9.27 -8.76 5.63
CA GLY A 34 8.47 -9.05 6.84
C GLY A 34 7.06 -9.59 6.57
N ASP A 35 6.23 -9.61 7.61
CA ASP A 35 4.88 -10.18 7.59
C ASP A 35 3.88 -9.30 6.80
N LEU A 36 2.82 -9.91 6.26
CA LEU A 36 1.73 -9.22 5.56
C LEU A 36 1.20 -8.01 6.33
N ASP A 37 0.98 -8.14 7.64
CA ASP A 37 0.47 -7.04 8.47
C ASP A 37 1.44 -5.85 8.50
N SER A 38 2.74 -6.13 8.59
CA SER A 38 3.79 -5.12 8.60
C SER A 38 3.89 -4.42 7.24
N LYS A 39 3.85 -5.18 6.14
CA LYS A 39 3.83 -4.65 4.77
C LYS A 39 2.62 -3.75 4.54
N ARG A 40 1.44 -4.16 5.01
CA ARG A 40 0.20 -3.39 4.90
C ARG A 40 0.27 -2.09 5.70
N ARG A 41 0.71 -2.14 6.95
CA ARG A 41 0.87 -0.95 7.80
C ARG A 41 1.88 0.02 7.21
N PHE A 42 2.99 -0.49 6.68
CA PHE A 42 4.00 0.32 6.01
C PHE A 42 3.43 0.97 4.75
N ALA A 43 2.78 0.22 3.87
CA ALA A 43 2.08 0.74 2.70
C ALA A 43 1.05 1.80 3.12
N MET A 44 0.23 1.52 4.13
CA MET A 44 -0.78 2.46 4.63
C MET A 44 -0.21 3.72 5.26
N GLY A 45 0.99 3.68 5.84
CA GLY A 45 1.69 4.87 6.32
C GLY A 45 2.41 5.63 5.21
N ALA A 46 2.90 4.92 4.18
CA ALA A 46 3.64 5.50 3.06
C ALA A 46 2.73 6.18 2.02
N PHE A 47 1.49 5.70 1.86
CA PHE A 47 0.53 6.27 0.92
C PHE A 47 -0.24 7.45 1.52
N LEU A 48 -0.32 8.56 0.77
CA LEU A 48 -1.24 9.66 1.04
C LEU A 48 -2.64 9.27 0.57
N TRP A 49 -3.53 8.99 1.52
CA TRP A 49 -4.90 8.59 1.23
C TRP A 49 -5.75 9.84 0.90
N PRO A 50 -6.36 9.90 -0.29
CA PRO A 50 -7.16 11.06 -0.71
C PRO A 50 -8.47 11.23 0.08
N ASP A 51 -8.83 10.29 0.96
CA ASP A 51 -10.02 10.34 1.83
C ASP A 51 -9.83 11.26 3.05
N GLN A 52 -8.68 11.93 3.19
CA GLN A 52 -8.41 12.89 4.28
C GLN A 52 -8.78 14.35 3.96
N HIS A 53 -9.60 14.62 2.93
CA HIS A 53 -10.08 15.98 2.67
C HIS A 53 -11.59 16.02 2.36
#